data_AF-A0AAU6L064-F1
#
_entry.id   AF-A0AAU6L064-F1
#
_cell.length_a   1.000
_cell.length_b   1.000
_cell.length_c   1.000
_cell.angle_alpha   90.00
_cell.angle_beta   90.00
_cell.angle_gamma   90.00
#
_symmetry.space_group_name_H-M   'P 1'
#
loop_
_entity.id
_entity.type
_entity.pdbx_description
1 polymer ?
#
loop_
_entity_poly.entity_id
_entity_poly.type
_entity_poly.pdbx_seq_one_letter_code
_entity_poly.pdbx_strand_id
1 'polypeptide(L)'
;MPGTLWLMDPAAAAALPVLDAHYAVLGCRTGSSRLDEFLDDIAPHQTNEATETLRSAFAALADGERHPLTVRELAQGTWLTFLEPAQGLAEVIDRYGVAKAVGRPGAYGRQWARHASDAAWTIWIASGRYSSHGAGIAR
;
A
#
# COMPACT_ATOMS: atom_id res chain seq x y z
N MET A 1 -13.72 3.73 -23.26
CA MET A 1 -13.58 4.04 -21.83
C MET A 1 -12.09 4.22 -21.52
N PRO A 2 -11.59 5.44 -21.29
CA PRO A 2 -10.15 5.69 -21.12
C PRO A 2 -9.61 5.37 -19.71
N GLY A 3 -10.47 5.10 -18.73
CA GLY A 3 -10.10 5.03 -17.31
C GLY A 3 -9.41 3.75 -16.82
N THR A 4 -9.18 2.75 -17.68
CA THR A 4 -8.70 1.41 -17.26
C THR A 4 -7.49 0.89 -18.05
N LEU A 5 -7.06 1.61 -19.09
CA LEU A 5 -5.95 1.19 -19.97
C LEU A 5 -4.60 1.11 -19.26
N TRP A 6 -4.44 1.77 -18.11
CA TRP A 6 -3.19 1.77 -17.38
C TRP A 6 -2.83 0.41 -16.77
N LEU A 7 -3.79 -0.50 -16.56
CA LEU A 7 -3.46 -1.87 -16.17
C LEU A 7 -2.79 -2.67 -17.29
N MET A 8 -2.83 -2.17 -18.53
CA MET A 8 -2.04 -2.71 -19.64
C MET A 8 -0.63 -2.13 -19.70
N ASP A 9 -0.30 -1.17 -18.83
CA ASP A 9 1.08 -0.73 -18.65
C ASP A 9 1.93 -1.88 -18.09
N PRO A 10 3.03 -2.28 -18.77
CA PRO A 10 3.83 -3.42 -18.33
C PRO A 10 4.43 -3.25 -16.93
N ALA A 11 4.77 -2.02 -16.51
CA ALA A 11 5.34 -1.77 -15.20
C ALA A 11 4.27 -1.89 -14.11
N ALA A 12 3.07 -1.34 -14.33
CA ALA A 12 1.94 -1.50 -13.42
C ALA A 12 1.52 -2.97 -13.28
N ALA A 13 1.46 -3.70 -14.40
CA ALA A 13 1.13 -5.12 -14.42
C ALA A 13 2.16 -5.97 -13.65
N ALA A 14 3.45 -5.61 -13.69
CA ALA A 14 4.49 -6.27 -12.92
C ALA A 14 4.51 -5.86 -11.43
N ALA A 15 4.13 -4.63 -11.11
CA ALA A 15 4.13 -4.12 -9.74
C ALA A 15 2.97 -4.66 -8.88
N LEU A 16 1.80 -4.91 -9.47
CA LEU A 16 0.64 -5.45 -8.76
C LEU A 16 0.92 -6.79 -8.03
N PRO A 17 1.46 -7.85 -8.68
CA PRO A 17 1.76 -9.09 -7.97
C PRO A 17 2.85 -8.93 -6.90
N VAL A 18 3.76 -7.96 -7.06
CA VAL A 18 4.77 -7.64 -6.02
C VAL A 18 4.09 -7.05 -4.79
N LEU A 19 3.17 -6.11 -4.98
CA LEU A 19 2.40 -5.51 -3.89
C LEU A 19 1.56 -6.57 -3.15
N ASP A 20 0.90 -7.46 -3.89
CA ASP A 20 0.15 -8.58 -3.31
C ASP A 20 1.05 -9.51 -2.49
N ALA A 21 2.24 -9.83 -3.02
CA ALA A 21 3.22 -10.65 -2.31
C ALA A 21 3.68 -10.00 -1.00
N HIS A 22 3.85 -8.68 -0.96
CA HIS A 22 4.24 -7.96 0.26
C HIS A 22 3.20 -8.12 1.38
N TYR A 23 1.91 -7.95 1.08
CA TYR A 23 0.85 -8.19 2.07
C TYR A 23 0.73 -9.67 2.44
N ALA A 24 0.90 -10.57 1.48
CA ALA A 24 0.88 -12.02 1.74
C ALA A 24 2.00 -12.48 2.70
N VAL A 25 3.19 -11.88 2.63
CA VAL A 25 4.30 -12.16 3.56
C VAL A 25 3.96 -11.79 5.00
N LEU A 26 3.14 -10.76 5.22
CA LEU A 26 2.65 -10.40 6.55
C LEU A 26 1.52 -11.33 7.02
N GLY A 27 1.06 -12.26 6.18
CA GLY A 27 -0.13 -13.08 6.40
C GLY A 27 -1.45 -12.31 6.20
N CYS A 28 -1.38 -11.09 5.68
CA CYS A 28 -2.52 -10.20 5.48
C CYS A 28 -3.18 -10.53 4.13
N ARG A 29 -3.96 -11.61 4.11
CA ARG A 29 -4.80 -11.95 2.95
C ARG A 29 -6.11 -11.18 3.03
N THR A 30 -6.65 -10.82 1.89
CA THR A 30 -7.97 -10.17 1.79
C THR A 30 -9.03 -10.97 2.55
N GLY A 31 -9.83 -10.30 3.38
CA GLY A 31 -10.89 -10.92 4.20
C GLY A 31 -10.40 -11.80 5.35
N SER A 32 -9.10 -11.77 5.69
CA SER A 32 -8.56 -12.50 6.84
C SER A 32 -8.59 -11.65 8.11
N SER A 33 -8.86 -12.27 9.26
CA SER A 33 -8.80 -11.59 10.57
C SER A 33 -7.44 -10.96 10.84
N ARG A 34 -6.36 -11.57 10.31
CA ARG A 34 -5.00 -11.06 10.41
C ARG A 34 -4.80 -9.73 9.66
N LEU A 35 -5.49 -9.55 8.54
CA LEU A 35 -5.49 -8.27 7.84
C LEU A 35 -6.22 -7.21 8.66
N ASP A 36 -7.37 -7.55 9.27
CA ASP A 36 -8.11 -6.62 10.13
C ASP A 36 -7.28 -6.19 11.35
N GLU A 37 -6.66 -7.15 12.04
CA GLU A 37 -5.72 -6.90 13.15
C GLU A 37 -4.56 -5.99 12.71
N PHE A 38 -4.00 -6.22 11.53
CA PHE A 38 -2.93 -5.39 11.00
C PHE A 38 -3.40 -3.96 10.73
N LEU A 39 -4.56 -3.79 10.09
CA LEU A 39 -5.15 -2.47 9.81
C LEU A 39 -5.48 -1.71 11.09
N ASP A 40 -5.90 -2.41 12.15
CA ASP A 40 -6.16 -1.82 13.47
C ASP A 40 -4.84 -1.39 14.15
N ASP A 41 -3.80 -2.22 14.08
CA ASP A 41 -2.48 -1.93 14.66
C ASP A 41 -1.76 -0.74 13.99
N ILE A 42 -1.92 -0.56 12.67
CA ILE A 42 -1.26 0.54 11.95
C ILE A 42 -2.04 1.86 12.01
N ALA A 43 -3.35 1.84 12.28
CA ALA A 43 -4.21 3.03 12.27
C ALA A 43 -3.70 4.21 13.12
N PRO A 44 -3.14 4.00 14.34
CA PRO A 44 -2.58 5.10 15.15
C PRO A 44 -1.35 5.78 14.53
N HIS A 45 -0.76 5.18 13.49
CA HIS A 45 0.44 5.66 12.81
C HIS A 45 0.14 6.25 11.42
N GLN A 46 -1.13 6.39 11.07
CA GLN A 46 -1.61 6.84 9.76
C GLN A 46 -2.35 8.18 9.85
N THR A 47 -2.49 8.86 8.71
CA THR A 47 -3.51 9.91 8.57
C THR A 47 -4.89 9.27 8.42
N ASN A 48 -5.96 10.00 8.77
CA ASN A 48 -7.33 9.52 8.57
C ASN A 48 -7.58 9.12 7.10
N GLU A 49 -7.07 9.91 6.14
CA GLU A 49 -7.18 9.62 4.71
C GLU A 49 -6.53 8.28 4.34
N ALA A 50 -5.32 7.99 4.83
CA ALA A 50 -4.63 6.74 4.54
C ALA A 50 -5.38 5.54 5.14
N THR A 51 -5.91 5.69 6.36
CA THR A 51 -6.73 4.69 7.04
C THR A 51 -7.99 4.38 6.25
N GLU A 52 -8.77 5.40 5.88
CA GLU A 52 -10.00 5.25 5.12
C GLU A 52 -9.74 4.62 3.74
N THR A 53 -8.70 5.10 3.04
CA THR A 53 -8.34 4.61 1.70
C THR A 53 -7.95 3.13 1.73
N LEU A 54 -7.09 2.71 2.66
CA LEU A 54 -6.67 1.30 2.75
C LEU A 54 -7.83 0.39 3.15
N ARG A 55 -8.64 0.79 4.13
CA ARG A 55 -9.79 -0.03 4.56
C ARG A 55 -10.81 -0.18 3.46
N SER A 56 -11.15 0.91 2.76
CA SER A 56 -12.06 0.88 1.61
C SER A 56 -11.54 -0.06 0.52
N ALA A 57 -10.25 0.06 0.16
CA ALA A 57 -9.65 -0.78 -0.86
C ALA A 57 -9.66 -2.28 -0.48
N PHE A 58 -9.31 -2.61 0.76
CA PHE A 58 -9.33 -4.00 1.22
C PHE A 58 -10.73 -4.58 1.37
N ALA A 59 -11.72 -3.77 1.78
CA ALA A 59 -13.12 -4.19 1.83
C ALA A 59 -13.64 -4.52 0.42
N ALA A 60 -13.42 -3.63 -0.56
CA ALA A 60 -13.81 -3.88 -1.94
C ALA A 60 -13.12 -5.13 -2.52
N LEU A 61 -11.84 -5.36 -2.21
CA LEU A 61 -11.16 -6.60 -2.61
C LEU A 61 -11.78 -7.84 -1.98
N ALA A 62 -12.27 -7.76 -0.73
CA ALA A 62 -12.89 -8.88 -0.03
C ALA A 62 -14.25 -9.25 -0.64
N ASP A 63 -14.96 -8.26 -1.16
CA ASP A 63 -16.21 -8.44 -1.91
C ASP A 63 -15.99 -8.95 -3.34
N GLY A 64 -14.72 -9.23 -3.72
CA GLY A 64 -14.35 -9.73 -5.05
C GLY A 64 -14.16 -8.63 -6.09
N GLU A 65 -14.23 -7.36 -5.71
CA GLU A 65 -14.12 -6.21 -6.60
C GLU A 65 -12.65 -5.85 -6.88
N ARG A 66 -11.98 -6.68 -7.67
CA ARG A 66 -10.63 -6.36 -8.18
C ARG A 66 -10.70 -5.47 -9.43
N HIS A 67 -11.29 -4.29 -9.26
CA HIS A 67 -11.40 -3.28 -10.30
C HIS A 67 -10.20 -2.32 -10.32
N PRO A 68 -9.94 -1.63 -11.45
CA PRO A 68 -8.83 -0.68 -11.55
C PRO A 68 -8.87 0.42 -10.48
N LEU A 69 -10.07 0.89 -10.10
CA LEU A 69 -10.24 1.85 -9.01
C LEU A 69 -9.72 1.29 -7.68
N THR A 70 -10.13 0.08 -7.32
CA THR A 70 -9.72 -0.61 -6.10
C THR A 70 -8.21 -0.82 -6.04
N VAL A 71 -7.59 -1.24 -7.15
CA VAL A 71 -6.13 -1.43 -7.22
C VAL A 71 -5.40 -0.10 -7.05
N ARG A 72 -5.93 0.98 -7.64
CA ARG A 72 -5.39 2.33 -7.47
C ARG A 72 -5.48 2.82 -6.03
N GLU A 73 -6.60 2.59 -5.36
CA GLU A 73 -6.80 2.97 -3.95
C GLU A 73 -5.91 2.15 -3.02
N LEU A 74 -5.75 0.85 -3.27
CA LEU A 74 -4.79 0.01 -2.55
C LEU A 74 -3.36 0.57 -2.68
N ALA A 75 -2.96 0.93 -3.90
CA ALA A 75 -1.65 1.53 -4.15
C ALA A 75 -1.50 2.89 -3.46
N GLN A 76 -2.49 3.78 -3.57
CA GLN A 76 -2.48 5.08 -2.89
C GLN A 76 -2.36 4.93 -1.38
N GLY A 77 -3.21 4.11 -0.77
CA GLY A 77 -3.23 3.90 0.66
C GLY A 77 -1.94 3.28 1.17
N THR A 78 -1.38 2.31 0.43
CA THR A 78 -0.08 1.70 0.77
C THR A 78 1.02 2.76 0.73
N TRP A 79 1.10 3.54 -0.35
CA TRP A 79 2.13 4.56 -0.49
C TRP A 79 2.01 5.66 0.58
N LEU A 80 0.81 6.19 0.83
CA LEU A 80 0.57 7.20 1.87
C LEU A 80 0.95 6.70 3.27
N THR A 81 0.77 5.41 3.52
CA THR A 81 1.06 4.82 4.83
C THR A 81 2.55 4.57 5.04
N PHE A 82 3.25 4.07 4.01
CA PHE A 82 4.54 3.42 4.18
C PHE A 82 5.73 4.14 3.52
N LEU A 83 5.52 5.29 2.88
CA LEU A 83 6.61 6.04 2.22
C LEU A 83 7.71 6.45 3.20
N GLU A 84 7.32 6.90 4.40
CA GLU A 84 8.23 7.30 5.49
C GLU A 84 7.67 6.77 6.82
N PRO A 85 7.83 5.47 7.11
CA PRO A 85 7.16 4.88 8.26
C PRO A 85 7.79 5.41 9.55
N ALA A 86 6.95 5.95 10.44
CA ALA A 86 7.34 6.22 11.81
C ALA A 86 7.90 4.94 12.47
N GLN A 87 8.75 5.09 13.49
CA GLN A 87 9.38 3.95 14.16
C GLN A 87 8.34 2.91 14.63
N GLY A 88 7.23 3.36 15.23
CA GLY A 88 6.14 2.47 15.68
C GLY A 88 5.52 1.65 14.55
N LEU A 89 5.31 2.26 13.37
CA LEU A 89 4.77 1.57 12.20
C LEU A 89 5.70 0.46 11.69
N ALA A 90 7.01 0.74 11.66
CA ALA A 90 8.01 -0.25 11.26
C ALA A 90 8.08 -1.43 12.25
N GLU A 91 7.96 -1.16 13.54
CA GLU A 91 7.93 -2.22 14.57
C GLU A 91 6.65 -3.06 14.52
N VAL A 92 5.51 -2.46 14.19
CA VAL A 92 4.28 -3.22 13.90
C VAL A 92 4.55 -4.21 12.76
N ILE A 93 5.09 -3.76 11.64
CA ILE A 93 5.39 -4.65 10.49
C ILE A 93 6.34 -5.79 10.87
N ASP A 94 7.37 -5.54 11.70
CA ASP A 94 8.26 -6.58 12.23
C ASP A 94 7.49 -7.70 12.94
N ARG A 95 6.51 -7.34 13.79
CA ARG A 95 5.68 -8.33 14.52
C ARG A 95 4.93 -9.25 13.56
N TYR A 96 4.43 -8.72 12.45
CA TYR A 96 3.68 -9.50 11.46
C TYR A 96 4.56 -10.34 10.55
N GLY A 97 5.69 -9.81 10.08
CA GLY A 97 6.50 -10.45 9.04
C GLY A 97 7.60 -11.38 9.55
N VAL A 98 8.11 -11.16 10.77
CA VAL A 98 9.34 -11.83 11.22
C VAL A 98 9.33 -12.26 12.68
N ALA A 99 8.30 -11.88 13.44
CA ALA A 99 7.94 -12.25 14.81
C ALA A 99 9.02 -12.15 15.92
N LYS A 100 10.29 -12.53 15.69
CA LYS A 100 11.43 -12.48 16.64
C LYS A 100 12.83 -12.40 15.99
N ALA A 101 12.96 -12.34 14.66
CA ALA A 101 14.25 -12.53 13.98
C ALA A 101 15.05 -11.25 13.68
N VAL A 102 14.61 -10.07 14.13
CA VAL A 102 15.22 -8.80 13.73
C VAL A 102 16.24 -8.32 14.76
N GLY A 103 17.49 -8.13 14.34
CA GLY A 103 18.56 -7.63 15.21
C GLY A 103 18.38 -6.17 15.69
N ARG A 104 17.48 -5.40 15.05
CA ARG A 104 17.12 -4.03 15.46
C ARG A 104 15.62 -3.79 15.22
N PRO A 105 14.86 -3.27 16.20
CA PRO A 105 13.44 -2.96 16.03
C PRO A 105 13.15 -2.09 14.79
N GLY A 106 12.14 -2.52 14.03
CA GLY A 106 11.67 -1.92 12.78
C GLY A 106 12.61 -2.08 11.59
N ALA A 107 13.71 -2.84 11.69
CA ALA A 107 14.65 -2.94 10.56
C ALA A 107 14.06 -3.68 9.37
N TYR A 108 13.34 -4.79 9.61
CA TYR A 108 12.61 -5.48 8.56
C TYR A 108 11.45 -4.62 8.04
N GLY A 109 10.70 -3.97 8.94
CA GLY A 109 9.54 -3.17 8.61
C GLY A 109 9.88 -1.97 7.74
N ARG A 110 11.01 -1.29 7.98
CA ARG A 110 11.50 -0.22 7.10
C ARG A 110 11.88 -0.75 5.71
N GLN A 111 12.52 -1.91 5.63
CA GLN A 111 12.86 -2.52 4.35
C GLN A 111 11.60 -2.93 3.59
N TRP A 112 10.67 -3.60 4.26
CA TRP A 112 9.38 -3.98 3.70
C TRP A 112 8.60 -2.75 3.22
N ALA A 113 8.50 -1.70 4.04
CA ALA A 113 7.77 -0.47 3.74
C ALA A 113 8.31 0.24 2.50
N ARG A 114 9.65 0.28 2.35
CA ARG A 114 10.30 0.81 1.16
C ARG A 114 9.88 0.03 -0.09
N HIS A 115 10.01 -1.29 -0.09
CA HIS A 115 9.69 -2.11 -1.26
C HIS A 115 8.21 -2.11 -1.61
N ALA A 116 7.33 -2.16 -0.60
CA ALA A 116 5.88 -2.04 -0.80
C ALA A 116 5.51 -0.66 -1.38
N SER A 117 6.14 0.42 -0.89
CA SER A 117 5.92 1.77 -1.40
C SER A 117 6.43 1.95 -2.82
N ASP A 118 7.56 1.35 -3.19
CA ASP A 118 8.09 1.39 -4.56
C ASP A 118 7.12 0.72 -5.56
N ALA A 119 6.57 -0.45 -5.21
CA ALA A 119 5.55 -1.13 -6.01
C ALA A 119 4.25 -0.32 -6.09
N ALA A 120 3.78 0.19 -4.95
CA ALA A 120 2.58 1.02 -4.87
C ALA A 120 2.72 2.32 -5.69
N TRP A 121 3.86 2.99 -5.61
CA TRP A 121 4.15 4.19 -6.40
C TRP A 121 4.09 3.93 -7.91
N THR A 122 4.64 2.80 -8.36
CA THR A 122 4.63 2.40 -9.77
C THR A 122 3.20 2.27 -10.30
N ILE A 123 2.33 1.61 -9.54
CA ILE A 123 0.89 1.46 -9.86
C ILE A 123 0.21 2.83 -9.86
N TRP A 124 0.46 3.64 -8.84
CA TRP A 124 -0.15 4.95 -8.66
C TRP A 124 0.15 5.92 -9.81
N ILE A 125 1.42 6.01 -10.22
CA ILE A 125 1.84 6.87 -11.34
C ILE A 125 1.22 6.40 -12.65
N ALA A 126 1.27 5.10 -12.95
CA ALA A 126 0.67 4.55 -14.16
C ALA A 126 -0.84 4.82 -14.24
N SER A 127 -1.54 4.83 -13.10
CA SER A 127 -2.96 5.17 -13.02
C SER A 127 -3.30 6.65 -13.33
N GLY A 128 -2.28 7.47 -13.63
CA GLY A 128 -2.45 8.86 -14.06
C GLY A 128 -2.58 9.88 -12.93
N ARG A 129 -2.24 9.52 -11.69
CA ARG A 129 -2.39 10.40 -10.51
C ARG A 129 -1.09 11.05 -10.01
N TYR A 130 -0.22 11.42 -10.94
CA TYR A 130 0.59 12.65 -10.78
C TYR A 130 0.21 13.61 -11.91
N SER A 131 -0.93 14.29 -11.76
CA SER A 131 -1.22 15.47 -12.55
C SER A 131 -0.51 16.66 -11.90
N SER A 132 0.64 17.06 -12.44
CA SER A 132 1.28 18.34 -12.16
C SER A 132 0.50 19.53 -12.74
N HIS A 133 -0.83 19.53 -12.64
CA HIS A 133 -1.68 20.65 -13.04
C HIS A 133 -1.88 21.57 -11.83
N GLY A 134 -1.05 22.62 -11.72
CA GLY A 134 -1.50 23.85 -11.06
C GLY A 134 -0.59 24.60 -10.09
N ALA A 135 0.69 24.27 -9.92
CA ALA A 135 1.64 25.26 -9.40
C ALA A 135 2.14 26.08 -10.59
N GLY A 136 1.34 27.06 -11.01
CA GLY A 136 1.83 28.16 -11.81
C GLY A 136 2.94 28.85 -11.03
N ILE A 137 4.19 28.47 -11.29
CA ILE A 137 5.32 29.37 -11.06
C ILE A 137 5.19 30.40 -12.17
N ALA A 138 4.49 31.49 -11.86
CA ALA A 138 4.52 32.70 -12.65
C ALA A 138 6.00 33.06 -12.89
N ARG A 139 6.37 33.17 -14.16
CA ARG A 139 7.55 33.92 -14.59
C ARG A 139 7.24 35.40 -14.53
#